data_AF-A0A1B6EUS9-F1
#
_entry.id   AF-A0A1B6EUS9-F1
#
_cell.length_a   1.000
_cell.length_b   1.000
_cell.length_c   1.000
_cell.angle_alpha   90.00
_cell.angle_beta   90.00
_cell.angle_gamma   90.00
#
_symmetry.space_group_name_H-M   'P 1'
#
loop_
_entity.id
_entity.type
_entity.pdbx_description
1 polymer ?
#
loop_
_entity_poly.entity_id
_entity_poly.type
_entity_poly.pdbx_seq_one_letter_code
_entity_poly.pdbx_strand_id
1 'polypeptide(L)'
;HGDTALQRPLVQVSQGLPAQSLSDLARARELQTTMQTTSKVTQACTLTSIEDAWEVLEELLKCGEVHLALQWFHHSDLINVQHSSQMLLLIGQLLLDLLERGQDISAQELLQLLPSELAVQICENILTRAQSVSCLQQIVHFLQSQATKP
;
A
#
# COMPACT_ATOMS: atom_id res chain seq x y z
N HIS A 1 35.80 19.33 46.77
CA HIS A 1 36.29 17.94 46.83
C HIS A 1 35.12 17.04 47.15
N GLY A 2 34.76 16.13 46.25
CA GLY A 2 33.92 14.96 46.58
C GLY A 2 32.53 14.93 45.95
N ASP A 3 32.47 14.41 44.72
CA ASP A 3 31.38 13.60 44.15
C ASP A 3 30.71 12.67 45.17
N THR A 4 29.40 12.42 45.02
CA THR A 4 28.82 11.08 44.82
C THR A 4 27.30 11.19 44.61
N ALA A 5 26.85 10.82 43.43
CA ALA A 5 25.46 10.54 43.06
C ALA A 5 25.14 9.05 43.29
N LEU A 6 23.99 8.73 43.90
CA LEU A 6 23.25 7.45 43.76
C LEU A 6 21.77 7.71 44.12
N GLN A 7 20.89 7.83 43.13
CA GLN A 7 20.04 6.78 42.54
C GLN A 7 18.94 6.22 43.47
N ARG A 8 17.69 6.61 43.18
CA ARG A 8 16.45 5.88 43.53
C ARG A 8 15.69 5.58 42.24
N PRO A 9 15.18 4.36 42.01
CA PRO A 9 14.39 4.06 40.82
C PRO A 9 12.92 4.41 41.08
N LEU A 10 12.36 5.28 40.25
CA LEU A 10 10.91 5.43 40.12
C LEU A 10 10.50 4.76 38.81
N VAL A 11 9.82 3.63 38.98
CA VAL A 11 9.24 2.80 37.94
C VAL A 11 8.28 3.65 37.12
N GLN A 12 8.59 3.76 35.82
CA GLN A 12 7.78 4.43 34.82
C GLN A 12 6.59 3.52 34.47
N VAL A 13 5.39 3.92 34.88
CA VAL A 13 4.14 3.35 34.33
C VAL A 13 3.64 4.33 33.28
N SER A 14 3.88 3.99 32.02
CA SER A 14 3.14 4.56 30.89
C SER A 14 2.61 3.38 30.09
N GLN A 15 1.32 3.11 30.25
CA GLN A 15 0.55 2.19 29.41
C GLN A 15 0.31 2.82 28.03
N GLY A 16 0.42 2.02 26.96
CA GLY A 16 -0.21 2.29 25.66
C GLY A 16 0.60 1.85 24.42
N LEU A 17 0.49 0.57 24.04
CA LEU A 17 0.58 -0.09 22.71
C LEU A 17 1.20 0.65 21.47
N PRO A 18 1.80 -0.05 20.49
CA PRO A 18 2.90 -1.01 20.54
C PRO A 18 4.11 -0.44 19.75
N ALA A 19 5.11 0.10 20.45
CA ALA A 19 6.40 0.48 19.84
C ALA A 19 7.23 -0.75 19.36
N GLN A 20 6.70 -1.97 19.53
CA GLN A 20 7.30 -3.22 19.07
C GLN A 20 7.32 -3.32 17.53
N SER A 21 6.28 -2.87 16.83
CA SER A 21 6.12 -3.10 15.37
C SER A 21 7.14 -2.33 14.51
N LEU A 22 7.45 -1.08 14.87
CA LEU A 22 8.42 -0.27 14.11
C LEU A 22 9.88 -0.70 14.37
N SER A 23 10.18 -1.18 15.57
CA SER A 23 11.49 -1.72 15.92
C SER A 23 11.76 -3.03 15.19
N ASP A 24 10.73 -3.86 15.01
CA ASP A 24 10.82 -5.11 14.26
C ASP A 24 10.91 -4.85 12.75
N LEU A 25 10.25 -3.82 12.23
CA LEU A 25 10.40 -3.38 10.83
C LEU A 25 11.79 -2.78 10.55
N ALA A 26 12.34 -2.00 11.48
CA ALA A 26 13.70 -1.46 11.39
C ALA A 26 14.76 -2.57 11.49
N ARG A 27 14.57 -3.54 12.39
CA ARG A 27 15.44 -4.73 12.53
C ARG A 27 15.36 -5.65 11.31
N ALA A 28 14.19 -5.80 10.70
CA ALA A 28 14.02 -6.52 9.44
C ALA A 28 14.78 -5.82 8.28
N ARG A 29 14.87 -4.49 8.31
CA ARG A 29 15.64 -3.71 7.34
C ARG A 29 17.16 -3.79 7.56
N GLU A 30 17.62 -3.80 8.80
CA GLU A 30 19.05 -4.00 9.13
C GLU A 30 19.55 -5.41 8.73
N LEU A 31 18.68 -6.42 8.84
CA LEU A 31 18.95 -7.77 8.35
C LEU A 31 19.04 -7.85 6.81
N GLN A 32 18.45 -6.91 6.06
CA GLN A 32 18.56 -6.86 4.59
C GLN A 32 19.88 -6.24 4.10
N THR A 33 20.53 -5.37 4.87
CA THR A 33 21.75 -4.68 4.41
C THR A 33 23.05 -5.46 4.58
N THR A 34 23.02 -6.66 5.18
CA THR A 34 24.23 -7.43 5.53
C THR A 34 24.40 -8.75 4.75
N MET A 35 23.67 -8.95 3.64
CA MET A 35 23.69 -10.22 2.87
C MET A 35 24.25 -10.08 1.45
N GLN A 36 25.38 -9.38 1.28
CA GLN A 36 26.09 -9.35 -0.01
C GLN A 36 27.07 -10.50 -0.25
N THR A 37 27.16 -11.50 0.63
CA THR A 37 27.97 -12.70 0.35
C THR A 37 27.31 -13.94 0.91
N THR A 38 27.30 -15.00 0.09
CA THR A 38 26.84 -16.38 0.37
C THR A 38 25.34 -16.66 0.29
N SER A 39 24.92 -16.94 -0.95
CA SER A 39 24.10 -18.09 -1.36
C SER A 39 23.25 -18.81 -0.28
N LYS A 40 21.92 -18.81 -0.51
CA LYS A 40 20.82 -19.46 0.24
C LYS A 40 20.10 -18.62 1.30
N VAL A 41 19.43 -17.55 0.86
CA VAL A 41 18.16 -17.10 1.47
C VAL A 41 17.16 -16.94 0.35
N THR A 42 16.61 -18.06 -0.10
CA THR A 42 15.49 -18.11 -1.04
C THR A 42 14.33 -18.79 -0.33
N GLN A 43 13.95 -18.34 0.87
CA GLN A 43 12.83 -18.93 1.62
C GLN A 43 12.43 -18.10 2.85
N ALA A 44 12.11 -16.82 2.67
CA ALA A 44 11.47 -16.00 3.71
C ALA A 44 10.48 -15.00 3.10
N CYS A 45 9.59 -15.49 2.25
CA CYS A 45 8.31 -14.87 1.86
C CYS A 45 7.41 -16.03 1.43
N THR A 46 7.04 -16.88 2.37
CA THR A 46 6.27 -18.09 2.08
C THR A 46 4.95 -17.97 2.83
N LEU A 47 3.90 -17.64 2.06
CA LEU A 47 2.47 -17.67 2.40
C LEU A 47 1.94 -16.50 3.24
N THR A 48 1.85 -15.30 2.65
CA THR A 48 0.65 -14.49 2.89
C THR A 48 -0.46 -15.12 2.05
N SER A 49 -1.56 -15.53 2.67
CA SER A 49 -2.74 -15.90 1.90
C SER A 49 -3.19 -14.69 1.06
N ILE A 50 -4.00 -14.93 0.01
CA ILE A 50 -4.52 -13.84 -0.82
C ILE A 50 -5.32 -12.87 0.06
N GLU A 51 -6.05 -13.40 1.04
CA GLU A 51 -6.79 -12.66 2.04
C GLU A 51 -5.88 -11.75 2.88
N ASP A 52 -4.76 -12.28 3.39
CA ASP A 52 -3.78 -11.47 4.15
C ASP A 52 -3.19 -10.34 3.29
N ALA A 53 -2.99 -10.59 1.98
CA ALA A 53 -2.46 -9.59 1.07
C ALA A 53 -3.43 -8.41 0.84
N TRP A 54 -4.74 -8.66 0.85
CA TRP A 54 -5.75 -7.61 0.79
C TRP A 54 -5.85 -6.82 2.10
N GLU A 55 -5.75 -7.49 3.24
CA GLU A 55 -5.73 -6.82 4.55
C GLU A 55 -4.54 -5.87 4.69
N VAL A 56 -3.35 -6.29 4.26
CA VAL A 56 -2.16 -5.44 4.24
C VAL A 56 -2.36 -4.23 3.33
N LEU A 57 -2.96 -4.42 2.14
CA LEU A 57 -3.27 -3.31 1.24
C LEU A 57 -4.22 -2.29 1.88
N GLU A 58 -5.29 -2.79 2.51
CA GLU A 58 -6.26 -1.94 3.20
C GLU A 58 -5.60 -1.10 4.31
N GLU A 59 -4.71 -1.72 5.09
CA GLU A 59 -4.05 -1.03 6.19
C GLU A 59 -3.04 0.02 5.72
N LEU A 60 -2.29 -0.27 4.64
CA LEU A 60 -1.42 0.72 3.99
C LEU A 60 -2.20 1.94 3.50
N LEU A 61 -3.39 1.72 2.93
CA LEU A 61 -4.26 2.81 2.47
C LEU A 61 -4.82 3.63 3.65
N LYS A 62 -5.25 2.99 4.75
CA LYS A 62 -5.69 3.70 5.97
C LYS A 62 -4.58 4.56 6.58
N CYS A 63 -3.32 4.11 6.51
CA CYS A 63 -2.16 4.88 6.95
C CYS A 63 -1.76 5.99 5.97
N GLY A 64 -2.35 6.05 4.77
CA GLY A 64 -1.98 7.02 3.75
C GLY A 64 -0.64 6.72 3.06
N GLU A 65 -0.11 5.51 3.19
CA GLU A 65 1.15 5.04 2.60
C GLU A 65 0.93 4.56 1.16
N VAL A 66 0.43 5.45 0.31
CA VAL A 66 -0.07 5.14 -1.05
C VAL A 66 1.03 4.55 -1.95
N HIS A 67 2.27 5.02 -1.82
CA HIS A 67 3.39 4.48 -2.59
C HIS A 67 3.71 3.03 -2.19
N LEU A 68 3.69 2.72 -0.88
CA LEU A 68 3.91 1.37 -0.38
C LEU A 68 2.73 0.46 -0.75
N ALA A 69 1.49 0.98 -0.70
CA ALA A 69 0.30 0.28 -1.15
C ALA A 69 0.40 -0.14 -2.62
N LEU A 70 0.87 0.75 -3.50
CA LEU A 70 1.09 0.42 -4.91
C LEU A 70 2.18 -0.63 -5.10
N GLN A 71 3.32 -0.49 -4.41
CA GLN A 71 4.41 -1.49 -4.47
C GLN A 71 3.95 -2.86 -3.98
N TRP A 72 3.18 -2.89 -2.89
CA TRP A 72 2.59 -4.11 -2.35
C TRP A 72 1.61 -4.74 -3.33
N PHE A 73 0.72 -3.95 -3.93
CA PHE A 73 -0.25 -4.41 -4.91
C PHE A 73 0.43 -5.14 -6.09
N HIS A 74 1.54 -4.60 -6.61
CA HIS A 74 2.32 -5.24 -7.66
C HIS A 74 3.06 -6.49 -7.20
N HIS A 75 3.61 -6.49 -5.97
CA HIS A 75 4.40 -7.61 -5.47
C HIS A 75 3.55 -8.84 -5.13
N SER A 76 2.34 -8.59 -4.62
CA SER A 76 1.44 -9.63 -4.10
C SER A 76 0.56 -10.28 -5.17
N ASP A 77 0.78 -9.94 -6.45
CA ASP A 77 0.04 -10.45 -7.61
C ASP A 77 -1.50 -10.36 -7.48
N LEU A 78 -1.97 -9.30 -6.81
CA LEU A 78 -3.41 -9.06 -6.56
C LEU A 78 -4.21 -8.79 -7.85
N ILE A 79 -3.55 -8.69 -8.99
CA ILE A 79 -4.16 -8.50 -10.31
C ILE A 79 -4.78 -9.81 -10.83
N ASN A 80 -4.20 -10.97 -10.49
CA ASN A 80 -4.57 -12.25 -11.08
C ASN A 80 -5.60 -13.04 -10.28
N VAL A 81 -6.13 -12.46 -9.20
CA VAL A 81 -7.14 -13.10 -8.34
C VAL A 81 -8.56 -12.71 -8.76
N GLN A 82 -9.54 -13.52 -8.38
CA GLN A 82 -10.94 -13.12 -8.57
C GLN A 82 -11.28 -11.94 -7.67
N HIS A 83 -11.72 -10.84 -8.27
CA HIS A 83 -12.02 -9.62 -7.55
C HIS A 83 -13.46 -9.63 -7.03
N SER A 84 -13.62 -9.59 -5.71
CA SER A 84 -14.90 -9.26 -5.09
C SER A 84 -15.19 -7.77 -5.19
N SER A 85 -16.44 -7.36 -4.94
CA SER A 85 -16.81 -5.94 -4.90
C SER A 85 -15.99 -5.14 -3.88
N GLN A 86 -15.66 -5.73 -2.73
CA GLN A 86 -14.81 -5.09 -1.72
C GLN A 86 -13.38 -4.87 -2.22
N MET A 87 -12.81 -5.85 -2.94
CA MET A 87 -11.47 -5.72 -3.52
C MET A 87 -11.41 -4.61 -4.58
N LEU A 88 -12.45 -4.50 -5.42
CA LEU A 88 -12.56 -3.39 -6.38
C LEU A 88 -12.66 -2.02 -5.70
N LEU A 89 -13.30 -1.93 -4.54
CA LEU A 89 -13.34 -0.70 -3.74
C LEU A 89 -11.96 -0.31 -3.19
N LEU A 90 -11.15 -1.29 -2.78
CA LEU A 90 -9.78 -1.05 -2.32
C LEU A 90 -8.86 -0.62 -3.47
N ILE A 91 -8.94 -1.28 -4.62
CA ILE A 91 -8.20 -0.84 -5.82
C ILE A 91 -8.65 0.56 -6.23
N GLY A 92 -9.95 0.85 -6.19
CA GLY A 92 -10.48 2.18 -6.46
C GLY A 92 -9.98 3.22 -5.46
N GLN A 93 -9.88 2.89 -4.18
CA GLN A 93 -9.28 3.78 -3.18
C GLN A 93 -7.81 4.08 -3.49
N LEU A 94 -7.02 3.04 -3.82
CA LEU A 94 -5.63 3.22 -4.24
C LEU A 94 -5.53 4.14 -5.47
N LEU A 95 -6.33 3.89 -6.50
CA LEU A 95 -6.36 4.70 -7.71
C LEU A 95 -6.72 6.15 -7.41
N LEU A 96 -7.76 6.37 -6.60
CA LEU A 96 -8.20 7.70 -6.20
C LEU A 96 -7.10 8.44 -5.45
N ASP A 97 -6.44 7.78 -4.50
CA ASP A 97 -5.36 8.38 -3.72
C ASP A 97 -4.13 8.71 -4.58
N LEU A 98 -3.82 7.90 -5.59
CA LEU A 98 -2.77 8.22 -6.57
C LEU A 98 -3.12 9.51 -7.34
N LEU A 99 -4.34 9.60 -7.85
CA LEU A 99 -4.80 10.75 -8.64
C LEU A 99 -4.89 12.04 -7.80
N GLU A 100 -5.43 11.97 -6.58
CA GLU A 100 -5.53 13.14 -5.68
C GLU A 100 -4.15 13.62 -5.21
N ARG A 101 -3.13 12.75 -5.25
CA ARG A 101 -1.72 13.11 -4.99
C ARG A 101 -0.95 13.53 -6.25
N GLY A 102 -1.60 13.62 -7.41
CA GLY A 102 -0.99 13.98 -8.68
C GLY A 102 -0.03 12.91 -9.24
N GLN A 103 -0.16 11.66 -8.81
CA GLN A 103 0.62 10.53 -9.31
C GLN A 103 -0.03 9.93 -10.56
N ASP A 104 -0.29 10.77 -11.57
CA ASP A 104 -1.06 10.44 -12.77
C ASP A 104 -0.46 9.26 -13.56
N ILE A 105 0.87 9.19 -13.64
CA ILE A 105 1.59 8.12 -14.34
C ILE A 105 1.33 6.77 -13.66
N SER A 106 1.51 6.72 -12.34
CA SER A 106 1.29 5.49 -11.57
C SER A 106 -0.18 5.06 -11.55
N ALA A 107 -1.11 6.01 -11.52
CA ALA A 107 -2.54 5.75 -11.67
C ALA A 107 -2.86 5.16 -13.05
N GLN A 108 -2.26 5.70 -14.11
CA GLN A 108 -2.43 5.20 -15.47
C GLN A 108 -1.83 3.79 -15.63
N GLU A 109 -0.64 3.54 -15.07
CA GLU A 109 -0.02 2.21 -15.07
C GLU A 109 -0.90 1.19 -14.34
N LEU A 110 -1.45 1.55 -13.18
CA LEU A 110 -2.39 0.70 -12.44
C LEU A 110 -3.62 0.33 -13.29
N LEU A 111 -4.21 1.31 -13.99
CA LEU A 111 -5.36 1.08 -14.86
C LEU A 111 -5.05 0.22 -16.08
N GLN A 112 -3.83 0.28 -16.61
CA GLN A 112 -3.40 -0.54 -17.74
C GLN A 112 -3.12 -2.00 -17.36
N LEU A 113 -2.81 -2.26 -16.08
CA LEU A 113 -2.57 -3.61 -15.58
C LEU A 113 -3.86 -4.39 -15.32
N LEU A 114 -4.97 -3.69 -15.11
CA LEU A 114 -6.26 -4.30 -14.85
C LEU A 114 -6.96 -4.72 -16.16
N PRO A 115 -7.73 -5.83 -16.16
CA PRO A 115 -8.67 -6.11 -17.23
C PRO A 115 -9.58 -4.91 -17.50
N SER A 116 -9.86 -4.63 -18.77
CA SER A 116 -10.56 -3.40 -19.21
C SER A 116 -11.89 -3.20 -18.50
N GLU A 117 -12.68 -4.27 -18.36
CA GLU A 117 -13.98 -4.26 -17.69
C GLU A 117 -13.86 -3.88 -16.21
N LEU A 118 -12.82 -4.37 -15.52
CA LEU A 118 -12.56 -4.04 -14.12
C LEU A 118 -12.07 -2.60 -13.98
N ALA A 119 -11.18 -2.16 -14.87
CA ALA A 119 -10.68 -0.79 -14.87
C ALA A 119 -11.82 0.22 -15.08
N VAL A 120 -12.76 -0.07 -15.98
CA VAL A 120 -13.97 0.75 -16.18
C VAL A 120 -14.85 0.75 -14.94
N GLN A 121 -15.16 -0.42 -14.36
CA GLN A 121 -15.97 -0.50 -13.13
C GLN A 121 -15.34 0.26 -11.96
N ILE A 122 -14.03 0.16 -11.78
CA ILE A 122 -13.30 0.90 -10.76
C ILE A 122 -13.42 2.41 -11.00
N CYS A 123 -13.21 2.86 -12.25
CA CYS A 123 -13.35 4.26 -12.62
C CYS A 123 -14.76 4.78 -12.34
N GLU A 124 -15.80 4.05 -12.74
CA GLU A 124 -17.20 4.39 -12.46
C GLU A 124 -17.48 4.51 -10.96
N ASN A 125 -16.93 3.59 -10.16
CA ASN A 125 -17.09 3.59 -8.70
C ASN A 125 -16.45 4.80 -8.02
N ILE A 126 -15.34 5.33 -8.55
CA ILE A 126 -14.63 6.46 -7.93
C ILE A 126 -15.07 7.83 -8.45
N LEU A 127 -15.80 7.91 -9.57
CA LEU A 127 -16.34 9.17 -10.10
C LEU A 127 -17.16 9.95 -9.08
N THR A 128 -17.93 9.26 -8.25
CA THR A 128 -18.78 9.89 -7.21
C THR A 128 -18.00 10.27 -5.94
N ARG A 129 -16.73 9.86 -5.84
CA ARG A 129 -15.89 9.99 -4.64
C ARG A 129 -14.73 10.96 -4.85
N ALA A 130 -14.34 11.21 -6.10
CA ALA A 130 -13.30 12.16 -6.45
C ALA A 130 -13.65 13.57 -6.00
N GLN A 131 -12.66 14.27 -5.43
CA GLN A 131 -12.83 15.62 -4.89
C GLN A 131 -12.17 16.67 -5.78
N SER A 132 -11.14 16.28 -6.54
CA SER A 132 -10.48 17.16 -7.49
C SER A 132 -11.08 17.08 -8.90
N VAL A 133 -11.23 18.26 -9.52
CA VAL A 133 -11.55 18.39 -10.96
C VAL A 133 -10.48 17.74 -11.83
N SER A 134 -9.20 17.81 -11.45
CA SER A 134 -8.12 17.17 -12.20
C SER A 134 -8.27 15.64 -12.18
N CYS A 135 -8.58 15.07 -11.02
CA CYS A 135 -8.85 13.64 -10.86
C CYS A 135 -10.01 13.20 -11.76
N LEU A 136 -11.13 13.93 -11.74
CA LEU A 136 -12.28 13.66 -12.61
C LEU A 136 -11.91 13.73 -14.10
N GLN A 137 -11.11 14.72 -14.50
CA GLN A 137 -10.64 14.84 -15.89
C GLN A 137 -9.80 13.63 -16.31
N GLN A 138 -8.90 13.14 -15.45
CA GLN A 138 -8.09 11.95 -15.74
C GLN A 138 -8.96 10.69 -15.87
N ILE A 139 -9.93 10.51 -14.98
CA ILE A 139 -10.86 9.36 -15.02
C ILE A 139 -11.68 9.40 -16.32
N VAL A 140 -12.26 10.55 -16.65
CA VAL A 140 -13.07 10.72 -17.88
C VAL A 140 -12.22 10.49 -19.13
N HIS A 141 -11.00 11.02 -19.18
CA HIS A 141 -10.09 10.80 -20.30
C HIS A 141 -9.77 9.31 -20.49
N PHE A 142 -9.50 8.59 -19.39
CA PHE A 142 -9.31 7.14 -19.44
C PHE A 142 -10.55 6.43 -20.01
N LEU A 143 -11.73 6.69 -19.45
CA LEU A 143 -12.98 6.06 -19.90
C LEU A 143 -13.26 6.31 -21.39
N GLN A 144 -13.04 7.54 -21.86
CA GLN A 144 -13.17 7.88 -23.29
C GLN A 144 -12.20 7.07 -24.16
N SER A 145 -10.94 6.90 -23.71
CA SER A 145 -9.96 6.12 -24.45
C SER A 145 -10.34 4.64 -24.60
N GLN A 146 -11.02 4.07 -23.59
CA GLN A 146 -11.51 2.69 -23.64
C GLN A 146 -12.71 2.55 -24.58
N ALA A 147 -13.61 3.54 -24.61
CA ALA A 147 -14.77 3.55 -25.52
C ALA A 147 -14.36 3.64 -27.01
N THR A 148 -13.15 4.14 -27.29
CA THR A 148 -12.60 4.25 -28.65
C THR A 148 -11.76 3.05 -29.08
N LYS A 149 -11.55 2.05 -28.23
CA LYS A 149 -10.84 0.82 -28.62
C LYS A 149 -11.80 -0.10 -29.40
N PRO A 150 -11.42 -0.54 -30.61
CA PRO A 150 -12.24 -1.42 -31.44
C PRO A 150 -12.37 -2.84 -30.87
#